data_AF-A0A4R1X7I6-F1
#
_entry.id   AF-A0A4R1X7I6-F1
#
_cell.length_a   1.000
_cell.length_b   1.000
_cell.length_c   1.000
_cell.angle_alpha   90.00
_cell.angle_beta   90.00
_cell.angle_gamma   90.00
#
_symmetry.space_group_name_H-M   'P 1'
#
loop_
_entity.id
_entity.type
_entity.pdbx_description
1 polymer ?
#
loop_
_entity_poly.entity_id
_entity_poly.type
_entity_poly.pdbx_seq_one_letter_code
_entity_poly.pdbx_strand_id
1 'polypeptide(L)'
;MSLVNTDVTVDLAEIENEDLDRWCFANGIAREKLPEISFSADVEIDASSLDDEEIVDRYEEMTRSQGEWFERVYRLLAENDCKAAMDEMQREFGLASPSHERAIADLLSPLGGARG
;
A
#
# COMPACT_ATOMS: atom_id res chain seq x y z
N MET A 1 -16.28 14.89 2.28
CA MET A 1 -16.42 14.40 3.66
C MET A 1 -16.72 12.91 3.61
N SER A 2 -15.80 12.11 4.14
CA SER A 2 -15.99 10.66 4.31
C SER A 2 -15.90 10.33 5.79
N LEU A 3 -16.82 9.49 6.25
CA LEU A 3 -16.76 8.88 7.58
C LEU A 3 -15.99 7.57 7.46
N VAL A 4 -14.88 7.47 8.19
CA VAL A 4 -14.10 6.23 8.27
C VAL A 4 -14.34 5.62 9.63
N ASN A 5 -14.88 4.41 9.65
CA ASN A 5 -15.01 3.63 10.86
C ASN A 5 -13.65 2.99 11.16
N THR A 6 -13.07 3.33 12.30
CA THR A 6 -11.77 2.82 12.75
C THR A 6 -11.92 2.18 14.12
N ASP A 7 -11.43 0.95 14.25
CA ASP A 7 -11.27 0.31 15.56
C ASP A 7 -10.00 0.86 16.22
N VAL A 8 -10.18 1.55 17.33
CA VAL A 8 -9.09 2.10 18.14
C VAL A 8 -8.90 1.21 19.35
N THR A 9 -7.72 0.62 19.48
CA THR A 9 -7.30 -0.11 20.69
C THR A 9 -6.37 0.78 21.50
N VAL A 10 -6.71 0.95 22.76
CA VAL A 10 -5.97 1.77 23.69
C VAL A 10 -5.37 0.87 24.78
N ASP A 11 -4.04 0.85 24.86
CA ASP A 11 -3.32 0.22 25.96
C ASP A 11 -3.28 1.19 27.16
N LEU A 12 -4.08 0.87 28.17
CA LEU A 12 -4.14 1.66 29.40
C LEU A 12 -2.86 1.51 30.25
N ALA A 13 -2.05 0.47 30.06
CA ALA A 13 -0.81 0.32 30.79
C ALA A 13 0.21 1.40 30.40
N GLU A 14 0.22 1.83 29.14
CA GLU A 14 1.19 2.79 28.59
C GLU A 14 0.76 4.27 28.73
N ILE A 15 -0.48 4.55 29.14
CA ILE A 15 -1.01 5.94 29.18
C ILE A 15 -0.60 6.71 30.43
N GLU A 16 0.38 7.61 30.34
CA GLU A 16 0.70 8.49 31.48
C GLU A 16 -0.51 9.36 31.88
N ASN A 17 -1.18 9.00 32.98
CA ASN A 17 -2.41 9.64 33.45
C ASN A 17 -2.57 9.49 34.97
N GLU A 18 -2.48 10.62 35.67
CA GLU A 18 -2.50 10.66 37.14
C GLU A 18 -3.82 10.20 37.75
N ASP A 19 -4.95 10.39 37.06
CA ASP A 19 -6.26 9.97 37.56
C ASP A 19 -6.43 8.45 37.43
N LEU A 20 -5.90 7.86 36.35
CA LEU A 20 -5.83 6.41 36.17
C LEU A 20 -4.92 5.77 37.23
N ASP A 21 -3.75 6.35 37.50
CA ASP A 21 -2.85 5.88 38.54
C ASP A 21 -3.50 5.92 39.92
N ARG A 22 -4.20 7.02 40.23
CA ARG A 22 -4.95 7.17 41.49
C ARG A 22 -6.05 6.12 41.61
N TRP A 23 -6.77 5.84 40.53
CA TRP A 23 -7.81 4.82 40.49
C TRP A 23 -7.23 3.41 40.65
N CYS A 24 -6.14 3.08 39.95
CA CYS A 24 -5.43 1.81 40.10
C CYS A 24 -4.93 1.59 41.53
N PHE A 25 -4.33 2.62 42.13
CA PHE A 25 -3.86 2.59 43.51
C PHE A 25 -5.02 2.37 44.49
N ALA A 26 -6.13 3.09 44.33
CA ALA A 26 -7.31 2.97 45.21
C ALA A 26 -7.97 1.59 45.14
N ASN A 27 -7.88 0.91 43.99
CA ASN A 27 -8.47 -0.41 43.79
C ASN A 27 -7.47 -1.56 43.97
N GLY A 28 -6.20 -1.27 44.27
CA GLY A 28 -5.14 -2.28 44.42
C GLY A 28 -4.83 -3.05 43.13
N ILE A 29 -5.11 -2.43 41.98
CA ILE A 29 -4.90 -3.04 40.66
C ILE A 29 -3.54 -2.57 40.14
N ALA A 30 -2.70 -3.54 39.77
CA ALA A 30 -1.45 -3.26 39.07
C ALA A 30 -1.76 -2.79 37.65
N ARG A 31 -1.11 -1.70 37.23
CA ARG A 31 -1.37 -1.02 35.96
C ARG A 31 -1.14 -1.91 34.75
N GLU A 32 -0.18 -2.81 34.85
CA GLU A 32 0.19 -3.81 33.84
C GLU A 32 -0.86 -4.93 33.69
N LYS A 33 -1.84 -4.98 34.59
CA LYS A 33 -2.96 -5.94 34.55
C LYS A 33 -4.25 -5.31 34.01
N LEU A 34 -4.22 -4.05 33.59
CA LEU A 34 -5.39 -3.43 32.99
C LEU A 34 -5.65 -4.06 31.62
N PRO A 35 -6.92 -4.37 31.31
CA PRO A 35 -7.28 -4.82 29.98
C PRO A 35 -7.12 -3.67 28.98
N GLU A 36 -6.73 -4.01 27.75
CA GLU A 36 -6.85 -3.11 26.61
C GLU A 36 -8.33 -2.76 26.39
N ILE A 37 -8.60 -1.50 26.03
CA ILE A 37 -9.93 -1.06 25.65
C ILE A 37 -9.94 -0.85 24.14
N SER A 38 -10.78 -1.61 23.44
CA SER A 38 -11.07 -1.39 22.02
C SER A 38 -12.44 -0.76 21.86
N PHE A 39 -12.53 0.31 21.07
CA PHE A 39 -13.79 0.91 20.67
C PHE A 39 -13.74 1.33 19.20
N SER A 40 -14.88 1.21 18.52
CA SER A 40 -15.02 1.71 17.16
C SER A 40 -15.35 3.20 17.21
N ALA A 41 -14.55 4.02 16.54
CA ALA A 41 -14.77 5.45 16.41
C ALA A 41 -15.02 5.80 14.95
N ASP A 42 -16.04 6.63 14.71
CA ASP A 42 -16.23 7.25 13.41
C ASP A 42 -15.37 8.51 13.37
N VAL A 43 -14.29 8.46 12.57
CA VAL A 43 -13.43 9.61 12.35
C VAL A 43 -13.91 10.31 11.09
N GLU A 44 -14.28 11.57 11.24
CA GLU A 44 -14.61 12.44 10.12
C GLU A 44 -13.32 12.97 9.51
N ILE A 45 -12.97 12.46 8.33
CA ILE A 45 -11.79 12.92 7.59
C ILE A 45 -12.28 13.86 6.50
N ASP A 46 -11.80 15.10 6.55
CA ASP A 46 -11.98 16.04 5.47
C ASP A 46 -10.82 15.91 4.48
N ALA A 47 -11.13 15.80 3.19
CA ALA A 47 -10.10 15.67 2.16
C ALA A 47 -9.21 16.93 2.10
N SER A 48 -9.75 18.10 2.47
CA SER A 48 -9.00 19.36 2.61
C SER A 48 -8.08 19.42 3.84
N SER A 49 -8.17 18.45 4.76
CA SER A 49 -7.30 18.35 5.94
C SER A 49 -6.09 17.45 5.72
N LEU A 50 -6.07 16.71 4.62
CA LEU A 50 -4.89 15.97 4.19
C LEU A 50 -4.01 16.97 3.43
N ASP A 51 -2.76 17.13 3.87
CA ASP A 51 -1.80 17.95 3.15
C ASP A 51 -1.48 17.29 1.81
N ASP A 52 -1.63 18.05 0.72
CA ASP A 52 -1.35 17.57 -0.63
C ASP A 52 0.10 17.07 -0.72
N GLU A 53 1.02 17.68 0.03
CA GLU A 53 2.43 17.25 0.12
C GLU A 53 2.57 15.91 0.85
N GLU A 54 1.84 15.67 1.94
CA GLU A 54 1.87 14.40 2.68
C GLU A 54 1.27 13.24 1.86
N ILE A 55 0.20 13.50 1.10
CA ILE A 55 -0.38 12.52 0.18
C ILE A 55 0.63 12.16 -0.91
N VAL A 56 1.28 13.17 -1.51
CA VAL A 56 2.29 12.95 -2.55
C VAL A 56 3.47 12.18 -2.00
N ASP A 57 4.01 12.55 -0.84
CA ASP A 57 5.13 11.86 -0.21
C ASP A 57 4.78 10.40 0.10
N ARG A 58 3.59 10.13 0.64
CA ARG A 58 3.16 8.76 0.91
C ARG A 58 2.96 7.96 -0.38
N TYR A 59 2.43 8.58 -1.42
CA TYR A 59 2.27 7.95 -2.73
C TYR A 59 3.63 7.66 -3.37
N GLU A 60 4.58 8.60 -3.31
CA GLU A 60 5.95 8.40 -3.75
C GLU A 60 6.67 7.31 -2.95
N GLU A 61 6.45 7.22 -1.64
CA GLU A 61 7.05 6.20 -0.79
C GLU A 61 6.50 4.80 -1.14
N MET A 62 5.20 4.69 -1.39
CA MET A 62 4.56 3.45 -1.86
C MET A 62 5.05 3.04 -3.27
N THR A 63 5.34 4.01 -4.13
CA THR A 63 5.71 3.76 -5.53
C THR A 63 7.22 3.74 -5.79
N ARG A 64 8.07 4.26 -4.88
CA ARG A 64 9.54 4.21 -4.97
C ARG A 64 10.09 2.79 -5.08
N SER A 65 9.42 1.83 -4.48
CA SER A 65 9.75 0.40 -4.59
C SER A 65 9.50 -0.19 -5.99
N GLN A 66 8.77 0.51 -6.86
CA GLN A 66 8.44 0.07 -8.22
C GLN A 66 9.48 0.47 -9.28
N GLY A 67 10.54 1.21 -8.90
CA GLY A 67 11.51 1.78 -9.84
C GLY A 67 12.29 0.75 -10.67
N GLU A 68 12.78 -0.33 -10.05
CA GLU A 68 13.69 -1.25 -10.74
C GLU A 68 13.01 -2.12 -11.80
N TRP A 69 11.76 -2.53 -11.58
CA TRP A 69 11.05 -3.36 -12.56
C TRP A 69 10.51 -2.53 -13.72
N PHE A 70 10.14 -1.27 -13.46
CA PHE A 70 9.69 -0.35 -14.52
C PHE A 70 10.82 -0.06 -15.51
N GLU A 71 12.05 0.14 -15.03
CA GLU A 71 13.23 0.27 -15.89
C GLU A 71 13.49 -0.98 -16.73
N ARG A 72 13.29 -2.19 -16.15
CA ARG A 72 13.42 -3.45 -16.89
C ARG A 72 12.38 -3.56 -17.98
N VAL A 73 11.13 -3.23 -17.69
CA VAL A 73 10.03 -3.21 -18.68
C VAL A 73 10.33 -2.21 -19.79
N TYR A 74 10.77 -1.00 -19.45
CA TYR A 74 11.14 0.01 -20.45
C TYR A 74 12.28 -0.47 -21.36
N ARG A 75 13.31 -1.12 -20.79
CA ARG A 75 14.41 -1.71 -21.56
C ARG A 75 13.92 -2.83 -22.50
N LEU A 76 13.08 -3.74 -22.01
CA LEU A 76 12.51 -4.83 -22.83
C LEU A 76 11.66 -4.30 -23.99
N LEU A 77 10.89 -3.24 -23.76
CA LEU A 77 10.16 -2.54 -24.82
C LEU A 77 11.10 -1.88 -25.84
N ALA A 78 12.18 -1.23 -25.37
CA ALA A 78 13.19 -0.62 -26.24
C ALA A 78 13.95 -1.67 -27.08
N GLU A 79 14.14 -2.87 -26.55
CA GLU A 79 14.72 -4.04 -27.22
C GLU A 79 13.71 -4.77 -28.12
N ASN A 80 12.48 -4.26 -28.21
CA ASN A 80 11.37 -4.81 -28.98
C ASN A 80 10.91 -6.21 -28.51
N ASP A 81 11.25 -6.59 -27.28
CA ASP A 81 10.77 -7.79 -26.60
C ASP A 81 9.50 -7.45 -25.80
N CYS A 82 8.44 -7.11 -26.52
CA CYS A 82 7.14 -6.77 -25.96
C CYS A 82 6.57 -7.90 -25.12
N LYS A 83 6.89 -9.16 -25.45
CA LYS A 83 6.38 -10.32 -24.72
C LYS A 83 6.99 -10.40 -23.33
N ALA A 84 8.31 -10.29 -23.20
CA ALA A 84 8.97 -10.28 -21.91
C ALA A 84 8.55 -9.06 -21.07
N ALA A 85 8.35 -7.90 -21.70
CA ALA A 85 7.83 -6.71 -21.01
C ALA A 85 6.44 -6.93 -20.39
N MET A 86 5.55 -7.61 -21.12
CA MET A 86 4.19 -7.89 -20.63
C MET A 86 4.17 -8.97 -19.53
N ASP A 87 5.06 -9.97 -19.61
CA ASP A 87 5.22 -10.97 -18.55
C ASP A 87 5.78 -10.33 -17.26
N GLU A 88 6.70 -9.36 -17.39
CA GLU A 88 7.26 -8.58 -16.27
C GLU A 88 6.18 -7.68 -15.63
N MET A 89 5.40 -6.95 -16.43
CA MET A 89 4.26 -6.15 -15.94
C MET A 89 3.20 -7.01 -15.23
N GLN A 90 2.90 -8.19 -15.80
CA GLN A 90 1.94 -9.12 -15.19
C GLN A 90 2.39 -9.55 -13.80
N ARG A 91 3.68 -9.90 -13.65
CA ARG A 91 4.24 -10.40 -12.39
C ARG A 91 4.17 -9.36 -11.28
N GLU A 92 4.44 -8.10 -11.61
CA GLU A 92 4.54 -7.03 -10.61
C GLU A 92 3.17 -6.41 -10.26
N PHE A 93 2.23 -6.32 -11.20
CA PHE A 93 0.88 -5.80 -10.93
C PHE A 93 -0.16 -6.88 -10.56
N GLY A 94 0.15 -8.16 -10.70
CA GLY A 94 -0.81 -9.25 -10.46
C GLY A 94 -2.00 -9.24 -11.44
N LEU A 95 -1.83 -8.64 -12.63
CA LEU A 95 -2.88 -8.53 -13.64
C LEU A 95 -3.21 -9.91 -14.23
N ALA A 96 -4.46 -10.09 -14.67
CA ALA A 96 -4.84 -11.26 -15.43
C ALA A 96 -3.98 -11.36 -16.70
N SER A 97 -3.59 -12.58 -17.09
CA SER A 97 -2.70 -12.80 -18.24
C SER A 97 -3.23 -12.04 -19.46
N PRO A 98 -2.42 -11.15 -20.07
CA PRO A 98 -2.87 -10.26 -21.12
C PRO A 98 -3.13 -11.06 -22.40
N SER A 99 -4.22 -11.82 -22.46
CA SER A 99 -4.53 -12.70 -23.59
C SER A 99 -4.80 -11.90 -24.87
N HIS A 100 -5.35 -10.70 -24.72
CA HIS A 100 -5.60 -9.78 -25.82
C HIS A 100 -4.36 -8.95 -26.17
N GLU A 101 -3.66 -8.36 -25.18
CA GLU A 101 -2.48 -7.56 -25.49
C GLU A 101 -1.27 -8.42 -25.93
N ARG A 102 -1.15 -9.67 -25.48
CA ARG A 102 -0.14 -10.63 -25.98
C ARG A 102 -0.39 -11.00 -27.45
N ALA A 103 -1.65 -11.14 -27.86
CA ALA A 103 -1.99 -11.35 -29.27
C ALA A 103 -1.64 -10.13 -30.13
N ILE A 104 -1.79 -8.92 -29.60
CA ILE A 104 -1.36 -7.68 -30.28
C ILE A 104 0.18 -7.60 -30.32
N ALA A 105 0.87 -7.96 -29.25
CA ALA A 105 2.34 -7.99 -29.20
C ALA A 105 2.93 -9.02 -30.17
N ASP A 106 2.31 -10.19 -30.32
CA ASP A 106 2.69 -11.22 -31.29
C ASP A 106 2.48 -10.73 -32.74
N LEU A 107 1.49 -9.87 -33.00
CA LEU A 107 1.26 -9.25 -34.31
C LEU A 107 2.24 -8.12 -34.63
N LEU A 108 2.74 -7.42 -33.60
CA LEU A 108 3.67 -6.29 -33.74
C LEU A 108 5.15 -6.72 -33.69
N SER A 109 5.45 -7.91 -33.18
CA SER A 109 6.79 -8.49 -33.22
C SER A 109 7.17 -8.78 -34.68
N PRO A 110 8.18 -8.09 -35.24
CA PRO A 110 8.40 -8.08 -36.67
C PRO A 110 8.76 -9.47 -37.21
N LEU A 111 8.38 -9.70 -38.47
CA LEU A 111 8.94 -10.66 -39.43
C LEU A 111 10.50 -10.55 -39.52
N GLY A 112 11.21 -10.87 -38.44
CA GLY A 112 12.65 -10.69 -38.29
C GLY A 112 13.44 -11.99 -38.10
N GLY A 113 12.78 -13.16 -38.23
CA GLY A 113 13.41 -14.48 -38.04
C GLY A 113 13.39 -15.38 -39.28
N ALA A 114 13.20 -14.82 -40.48
CA ALA A 114 13.23 -15.58 -41.73
C ALA A 114 14.12 -14.88 -42.77
N ARG A 115 15.44 -14.91 -42.53
CA ARG A 115 16.49 -14.82 -43.55
C ARG A 115 17.86 -15.02 -42.88
N GLY A 116 18.46 -16.19 -43.12
CA GLY A 116 19.78 -16.59 -42.63
C GLY A 116 19.83 -18.08 -42.39
#